data_AF-A0A520YV99-F1
#
_entry.id   AF-A0A520YV99-F1
#
_cell.length_a   1.000
_cell.length_b   1.000
_cell.length_c   1.000
_cell.angle_alpha   90.00
_cell.angle_beta   90.00
_cell.angle_gamma   90.00
#
_symmetry.space_group_name_H-M   'P 1'
#
loop_
_entity.id
_entity.type
_entity.pdbx_description
1 polymer ?
#
loop_
_entity_poly.entity_id
_entity_poly.type
_entity_poly.pdbx_seq_one_letter_code
_entity_poly.pdbx_strand_id
1 'polypeptide(L)'
;NPARFFSTWNLQGLWVSFTAAAALAAISSSRVEPGFSAIAIGGAALWLLGFIIEAVADAQKRRFRKQRASEQGSTRPFIDTGLWALSRHPNYFGEILLWAGVALMAVPLLQGWQFVTLVSPLFVYLLLTRISGVPLLERSADERYGNDPAYIAYKQRTPVLFPRLRSAK
;
A
#
# COMPACT_ATOMS: atom_id res chain seq x y z
N ASN A 1 -3.52 28.80 10.89
CA ASN A 1 -4.89 29.12 10.42
C ASN A 1 -5.81 27.98 10.84
N PRO A 2 -6.65 28.16 11.87
CA PRO A 2 -7.53 27.13 12.42
C PRO A 2 -8.48 26.47 11.41
N ALA A 3 -8.99 27.23 10.43
CA ALA A 3 -9.91 26.70 9.42
C ALA A 3 -9.25 25.67 8.49
N ARG A 4 -7.98 25.91 8.10
CA ARG A 4 -7.21 24.94 7.29
C ARG A 4 -6.94 23.66 8.08
N PHE A 5 -6.60 23.79 9.36
CA PHE A 5 -6.39 22.63 10.23
C PHE A 5 -7.67 21.80 10.37
N PHE A 6 -8.80 22.45 10.64
CA PHE A 6 -10.10 21.79 10.74
C PHE A 6 -10.47 21.03 9.46
N SER A 7 -10.26 21.63 8.29
CA SER A 7 -10.52 20.98 7.01
C SER A 7 -9.67 19.73 6.80
N THR A 8 -8.35 19.81 7.03
CA THR A 8 -7.44 18.67 6.89
C THR A 8 -7.78 17.56 7.88
N TRP A 9 -8.13 17.91 9.12
CA TRP A 9 -8.52 16.95 10.15
C TRP A 9 -9.76 16.14 9.75
N ASN A 10 -10.81 16.82 9.27
CA ASN A 10 -12.02 16.14 8.82
C ASN A 10 -11.76 15.25 7.59
N LEU A 11 -10.91 15.69 6.67
CA LEU A 11 -10.54 14.89 5.51
C LEU A 11 -9.77 13.61 5.90
N GLN A 12 -8.88 13.71 6.89
CA GLN A 12 -8.19 12.54 7.45
C GLN A 12 -9.16 11.59 8.16
N GLY A 13 -10.11 12.12 8.93
CA GLY A 13 -11.17 11.31 9.55
C GLY A 13 -11.97 10.54 8.52
N LEU A 14 -12.45 11.23 7.48
CA LEU A 14 -13.20 10.62 6.38
C LEU A 14 -12.40 9.50 5.71
N TRP A 15 -11.15 9.77 5.39
CA TRP A 15 -10.22 8.81 4.80
C TRP A 15 -10.12 7.54 5.64
N VAL A 16 -9.83 7.67 6.93
CA VAL A 16 -9.68 6.52 7.84
C VAL A 16 -10.99 5.74 7.91
N SER A 17 -12.14 6.41 7.94
CA SER A 17 -13.45 5.75 7.94
C SER A 17 -13.70 4.92 6.68
N PHE A 18 -13.39 5.45 5.49
CA PHE A 18 -13.56 4.70 4.23
C PHE A 18 -12.61 3.51 4.14
N THR A 19 -11.36 3.69 4.54
CA THR A 19 -10.39 2.59 4.60
C THR A 19 -10.86 1.50 5.57
N ALA A 20 -11.31 1.86 6.78
CA ALA A 20 -11.74 0.91 7.79
C ALA A 20 -13.15 0.35 7.58
N ALA A 21 -13.92 0.84 6.61
CA ALA A 21 -15.36 0.56 6.48
C ALA A 21 -15.69 -0.94 6.51
N ALA A 22 -14.97 -1.77 5.74
CA ALA A 22 -15.20 -3.21 5.70
C ALA A 22 -14.90 -3.90 7.04
N ALA A 23 -13.84 -3.47 7.73
CA ALA A 23 -13.50 -3.98 9.05
C ALA A 23 -14.56 -3.59 10.08
N LEU A 24 -15.01 -2.33 10.06
CA LEU A 24 -16.04 -1.83 10.96
C LEU A 24 -17.37 -2.55 10.77
N ALA A 25 -17.78 -2.81 9.52
CA ALA A 25 -18.99 -3.57 9.22
C ALA A 25 -18.88 -5.03 9.72
N ALA A 26 -17.73 -5.66 9.56
CA ALA A 26 -17.49 -7.00 10.07
C ALA A 26 -17.55 -7.07 11.60
N ILE A 27 -16.87 -6.14 12.29
CA ILE A 27 -16.79 -6.10 13.77
C ILE A 27 -18.14 -5.75 14.40
N SER A 28 -18.95 -4.93 13.74
CA SER A 28 -20.30 -4.55 14.20
C SER A 28 -21.40 -5.52 13.77
N SER A 29 -21.07 -6.58 13.02
CA SER A 29 -22.04 -7.55 12.56
C SER A 29 -22.55 -8.40 13.73
N SER A 30 -23.88 -8.59 13.79
CA SER A 30 -24.51 -9.56 14.68
C SER A 30 -24.50 -10.98 14.11
N ARG A 31 -24.01 -11.16 12.88
CA ARG A 31 -23.92 -12.46 12.21
C ARG A 31 -22.77 -13.26 12.80
N VAL A 32 -23.08 -14.45 13.31
CA VAL A 32 -22.08 -15.42 13.74
C VAL A 32 -22.03 -16.53 12.70
N GLU A 33 -20.90 -16.65 12.02
CA GLU A 33 -20.64 -17.79 11.15
C GLU A 33 -20.03 -18.94 11.98
N PRO A 34 -20.54 -20.17 11.89
CA PRO A 34 -19.95 -21.31 12.58
C PRO A 34 -18.60 -21.66 11.94
N GLY A 35 -17.52 -21.39 12.68
CA GLY A 35 -16.14 -21.70 12.26
C GLY A 35 -15.54 -20.67 11.29
N PHE A 36 -14.35 -21.00 10.75
CA PHE A 36 -13.67 -20.14 9.79
C PHE A 36 -14.11 -20.46 8.36
N SER A 37 -14.79 -19.52 7.71
CA SER A 37 -15.10 -19.67 6.29
C SER A 37 -13.81 -19.73 5.45
N ALA A 38 -13.82 -20.51 4.36
CA ALA A 38 -12.70 -20.57 3.42
C ALA A 38 -12.34 -19.18 2.84
N ILE A 39 -13.36 -18.32 2.68
CA ILE A 39 -13.20 -16.92 2.25
C ILE A 39 -12.42 -16.13 3.29
N ALA A 40 -12.76 -16.27 4.58
CA ALA A 40 -12.04 -15.59 5.66
C ALA A 40 -10.59 -16.08 5.77
N ILE A 41 -10.34 -17.37 5.60
CA ILE A 41 -8.97 -17.92 5.58
C ILE A 41 -8.18 -17.35 4.39
N GLY A 42 -8.77 -17.31 3.20
CA GLY A 42 -8.16 -16.69 2.03
C GLY A 42 -7.88 -15.20 2.23
N GLY A 43 -8.81 -14.47 2.84
CA GLY A 43 -8.62 -13.07 3.22
C GLY A 43 -7.50 -12.86 4.23
N ALA A 44 -7.39 -13.72 5.24
CA ALA A 44 -6.31 -13.68 6.23
C ALA A 44 -4.94 -13.97 5.59
N ALA A 45 -4.87 -14.95 4.68
CA ALA A 45 -3.65 -15.25 3.92
C ALA A 45 -3.24 -14.07 3.02
N LEU A 46 -4.20 -13.44 2.33
CA LEU A 46 -3.96 -12.26 1.51
C LEU A 46 -3.48 -11.07 2.35
N TRP A 47 -4.10 -10.87 3.51
CA TRP A 47 -3.70 -9.85 4.48
C TRP A 47 -2.26 -10.06 4.94
N LEU A 48 -1.92 -11.28 5.35
CA LEU A 48 -0.59 -11.63 5.82
C LEU A 48 0.47 -11.44 4.74
N LEU A 49 0.16 -11.83 3.50
CA LEU A 49 1.03 -11.59 2.35
C LEU A 49 1.27 -10.09 2.13
N GLY A 50 0.20 -9.28 2.13
CA GLY A 50 0.29 -7.82 2.00
C GLY A 50 1.15 -7.20 3.09
N PHE A 51 0.90 -7.58 4.35
CA PHE A 51 1.66 -7.12 5.50
C PHE A 51 3.15 -7.47 5.42
N ILE A 52 3.50 -8.71 5.03
CA ILE A 52 4.90 -9.13 4.88
C ILE A 52 5.58 -8.31 3.78
N ILE A 53 4.94 -8.14 2.63
CA ILE A 53 5.49 -7.34 1.52
C ILE A 53 5.76 -5.90 1.99
N GLU A 54 4.80 -5.28 2.66
CA GLU A 54 4.92 -3.92 3.16
C GLU A 54 6.05 -3.79 4.20
N ALA A 55 6.04 -4.64 5.22
CA ALA A 55 7.02 -4.64 6.30
C ALA A 55 8.45 -4.84 5.77
N VAL A 56 8.64 -5.75 4.82
CA VAL A 56 9.93 -6.02 4.18
C VAL A 56 10.36 -4.85 3.30
N ALA A 57 9.47 -4.29 2.47
CA ALA A 57 9.75 -3.14 1.62
C ALA A 57 10.22 -1.93 2.44
N ASP A 58 9.54 -1.67 3.54
CA ASP A 58 9.86 -0.60 4.46
C ASP A 58 11.16 -0.85 5.23
N ALA A 59 11.42 -2.09 5.64
CA ALA A 59 12.69 -2.46 6.26
C ALA A 59 13.87 -2.25 5.29
N GLN A 60 13.71 -2.65 4.03
CA GLN A 60 14.71 -2.40 2.96
C GLN A 60 14.95 -0.90 2.78
N LYS A 61 13.89 -0.09 2.69
CA LYS A 61 13.99 1.38 2.54
C LYS A 61 14.64 2.03 3.76
N ARG A 62 14.33 1.57 4.98
CA ARG A 62 14.97 2.06 6.23
C ARG A 62 16.46 1.72 6.25
N ARG A 63 16.83 0.49 5.90
CA ARG A 63 18.23 0.05 5.83
C ARG A 63 19.02 0.86 4.81
N PHE A 64 18.49 1.05 3.60
CA PHE A 64 19.11 1.87 2.56
C PHE A 64 19.35 3.32 3.03
N ARG A 65 18.35 3.95 3.65
CA ARG A 65 18.50 5.32 4.19
C ARG A 65 19.59 5.42 5.26
N LYS A 66 19.69 4.44 6.17
CA LYS A 66 20.74 4.40 7.19
C LYS A 66 22.13 4.26 6.56
N GLN A 67 22.29 3.32 5.63
CA GLN A 67 23.56 3.10 4.93
C GLN A 67 24.01 4.36 4.17
N ARG A 68 23.10 4.97 3.41
CA ARG A 68 23.37 6.20 2.67
C ARG A 68 23.75 7.38 3.58
N ALA A 69 23.18 7.48 4.77
CA ALA A 69 23.53 8.53 5.73
C ALA A 69 24.91 8.32 6.35
N SER A 70 25.38 7.08 6.46
CA SER A 70 26.69 6.73 7.03
C SER A 70 27.83 6.80 6.01
N GLU A 71 27.54 6.63 4.72
CA GLU A 71 28.53 6.68 3.63
C GLU A 71 28.71 8.11 3.10
N GLN A 72 29.79 8.79 3.50
CA GLN A 72 30.21 10.04 2.86
C GLN A 72 30.52 9.76 1.37
N GLY A 73 29.80 10.43 0.47
CA GLY A 73 29.96 10.25 -0.98
C GLY A 73 29.19 9.06 -1.58
N SER A 74 28.18 8.51 -0.89
CA SER A 74 27.38 7.39 -1.40
C SER A 74 26.88 7.63 -2.83
N THR A 75 27.28 6.75 -3.75
CA THR A 75 27.05 6.85 -5.20
C THR A 75 25.67 6.38 -5.64
N ARG A 76 24.84 5.85 -4.72
CA ARG A 76 23.49 5.37 -5.01
C ARG A 76 22.41 6.34 -4.51
N PRO A 77 21.84 7.18 -5.37
CA PRO A 77 20.87 8.19 -4.96
C PRO A 77 19.48 7.62 -4.60
N PHE A 78 19.14 6.41 -5.04
CA PHE A 78 17.85 5.76 -4.78
C PHE A 78 18.01 4.25 -4.61
N ILE A 79 16.98 3.62 -4.04
CA ILE A 79 16.91 2.16 -3.85
C ILE A 79 16.32 1.49 -5.09
N ASP A 80 17.02 0.51 -5.63
CA ASP A 80 16.61 -0.25 -6.82
C ASP A 80 16.81 -1.77 -6.67
N THR A 81 16.99 -2.24 -5.43
CA THR A 81 17.27 -3.64 -5.06
C THR A 81 16.14 -4.25 -4.21
N GLY A 82 16.06 -5.58 -4.16
CA GLY A 82 15.05 -6.28 -3.35
C GLY A 82 13.65 -6.11 -3.94
N LEU A 83 12.66 -5.83 -3.10
CA LEU A 83 11.29 -5.60 -3.57
C LEU A 83 11.18 -4.35 -4.45
N TRP A 84 12.04 -3.36 -4.21
CA TRP A 84 12.13 -2.13 -5.00
C TRP A 84 12.66 -2.38 -6.42
N ALA A 85 13.32 -3.52 -6.69
CA ALA A 85 13.69 -3.92 -8.04
C ALA A 85 12.52 -4.50 -8.85
N LEU A 86 11.47 -4.97 -8.15
CA LEU A 86 10.31 -5.64 -8.75
C LEU A 86 9.14 -4.66 -8.95
N SER A 87 9.00 -3.69 -8.05
CA SER A 87 8.00 -2.62 -8.09
C SER A 87 8.62 -1.34 -7.53
N ARG A 88 8.25 -0.17 -8.06
CA ARG A 88 8.71 1.11 -7.52
C ARG A 88 8.02 1.49 -6.22
N HIS A 89 6.86 0.92 -5.93
CA HIS A 89 6.08 1.14 -4.71
C HIS A 89 5.59 -0.19 -4.12
N PRO A 90 6.51 -1.10 -3.72
CA PRO A 90 6.14 -2.42 -3.22
C PRO A 90 5.40 -2.34 -1.88
N ASN A 91 5.70 -1.33 -1.06
CA ASN A 91 4.98 -1.06 0.17
C ASN A 91 3.50 -0.74 -0.08
N TYR A 92 3.17 0.11 -1.06
CA TYR A 92 1.78 0.41 -1.41
C TYR A 92 1.07 -0.79 -2.04
N PHE A 93 1.78 -1.62 -2.81
CA PHE A 93 1.21 -2.88 -3.28
C PHE A 93 0.85 -3.79 -2.10
N GLY A 94 1.75 -3.94 -1.13
CA GLY A 94 1.48 -4.65 0.12
C GLY A 94 0.26 -4.09 0.84
N GLU A 95 0.17 -2.77 0.97
CA GLU A 95 -0.93 -2.08 1.64
C GLU A 95 -2.29 -2.37 0.99
N ILE A 96 -2.34 -2.33 -0.35
CA ILE A 96 -3.56 -2.66 -1.12
C ILE A 96 -3.99 -4.12 -0.91
N LEU A 97 -3.04 -5.06 -0.93
CA LEU A 97 -3.34 -6.48 -0.68
C LEU A 97 -3.86 -6.69 0.76
N LEU A 98 -3.27 -5.99 1.72
CA LEU A 98 -3.67 -5.99 3.12
C LEU A 98 -5.17 -5.62 3.24
N TRP A 99 -5.59 -4.51 2.63
CA TRP A 99 -6.95 -4.02 2.76
C TRP A 99 -7.95 -4.84 1.92
N ALA A 100 -7.49 -5.40 0.80
CA ALA A 100 -8.27 -6.41 0.08
C ALA A 100 -8.49 -7.67 0.92
N GLY A 101 -7.48 -8.12 1.68
CA GLY A 101 -7.59 -9.23 2.62
C GLY A 101 -8.60 -8.96 3.73
N VAL A 102 -8.57 -7.76 4.32
CA VAL A 102 -9.59 -7.31 5.29
C VAL A 102 -11.00 -7.33 4.69
N ALA A 103 -11.17 -6.82 3.48
CA ALA A 103 -12.47 -6.83 2.81
C ALA A 103 -12.97 -8.25 2.55
N LEU A 104 -12.10 -9.17 2.12
CA LEU A 104 -12.45 -10.58 1.94
C LEU A 104 -12.85 -11.24 3.26
N MET A 105 -12.13 -10.98 4.36
CA MET A 105 -12.50 -11.47 5.69
C MET A 105 -13.86 -10.95 6.15
N ALA A 106 -14.24 -9.74 5.73
CA ALA A 106 -15.53 -9.16 6.07
C ALA A 106 -16.71 -9.82 5.32
N VAL A 107 -16.53 -10.25 4.07
CA VAL A 107 -17.61 -10.75 3.17
C VAL A 107 -18.60 -11.71 3.85
N PRO A 108 -18.18 -12.77 4.58
CA PRO A 108 -19.11 -13.72 5.20
C PRO A 108 -19.99 -13.09 6.28
N LEU A 109 -19.54 -11.99 6.88
CA LEU A 109 -20.19 -11.30 7.99
C LEU A 109 -21.14 -10.18 7.54
N LEU A 110 -21.07 -9.76 6.27
CA LEU A 110 -21.89 -8.67 5.76
C LEU A 110 -23.32 -9.13 5.44
N GLN A 111 -24.28 -8.22 5.65
CA GLN A 111 -25.69 -8.41 5.31
C GLN A 111 -26.29 -7.13 4.70
N GLY A 112 -27.19 -7.29 3.73
CA GLY A 112 -27.97 -6.20 3.15
C GLY A 112 -27.12 -5.06 2.62
N TRP A 113 -27.32 -3.85 3.14
CA TRP A 113 -26.60 -2.66 2.68
C TRP A 113 -25.11 -2.66 3.03
N GLN A 114 -24.67 -3.49 3.99
CA GLN A 114 -23.28 -3.51 4.44
C GLN A 114 -22.29 -3.89 3.34
N PHE A 115 -22.72 -4.57 2.26
CA PHE A 115 -21.86 -4.86 1.11
C PHE A 115 -21.26 -3.61 0.46
N VAL A 116 -21.86 -2.42 0.66
CA VAL A 116 -21.28 -1.14 0.21
C VAL A 116 -19.89 -0.90 0.82
N THR A 117 -19.60 -1.42 2.01
CA THR A 117 -18.29 -1.22 2.65
C THR A 117 -17.15 -1.95 1.93
N LEU A 118 -17.44 -2.87 1.01
CA LEU A 118 -16.45 -3.52 0.15
C LEU A 118 -15.83 -2.55 -0.89
N VAL A 119 -16.31 -1.30 -0.96
CA VAL A 119 -15.64 -0.22 -1.70
C VAL A 119 -14.29 0.17 -1.09
N SER A 120 -14.05 -0.17 0.19
CA SER A 120 -12.82 0.16 0.94
C SER A 120 -11.51 -0.13 0.17
N PRO A 121 -11.23 -1.35 -0.32
CA PRO A 121 -9.98 -1.64 -1.05
C PRO A 121 -9.85 -0.86 -2.36
N LEU A 122 -10.98 -0.57 -3.05
CA LEU A 122 -10.97 0.28 -4.24
C LEU A 122 -10.62 1.74 -3.87
N PHE A 123 -11.18 2.22 -2.77
CA PHE A 123 -10.85 3.53 -2.22
C PHE A 123 -9.36 3.63 -1.90
N VAL A 124 -8.81 2.68 -1.14
CA VAL A 124 -7.36 2.61 -0.82
C VAL A 124 -6.52 2.59 -2.09
N TYR A 125 -6.88 1.77 -3.08
CA TYR A 125 -6.17 1.71 -4.35
C TYR A 125 -6.14 3.07 -5.07
N LEU A 126 -7.30 3.70 -5.28
CA LEU A 126 -7.39 4.99 -5.96
C LEU A 126 -6.63 6.07 -5.19
N LEU A 127 -6.74 6.01 -3.88
CA LEU A 127 -6.12 6.97 -3.00
C LEU A 127 -4.60 6.87 -3.02
N LEU A 128 -4.01 5.68 -3.01
CA LEU A 128 -2.55 5.48 -3.09
C LEU A 128 -1.99 5.66 -4.50
N THR A 129 -2.79 5.46 -5.55
CA THR A 129 -2.30 5.49 -6.94
C THR A 129 -2.60 6.77 -7.69
N ARG A 130 -3.64 7.53 -7.30
CA ARG A 130 -4.12 8.70 -8.05
C ARG A 130 -4.13 9.99 -7.26
N ILE A 131 -4.54 9.93 -5.99
CA ILE A 131 -4.76 11.14 -5.17
C ILE A 131 -3.50 11.45 -4.36
N SER A 132 -3.02 10.45 -3.64
CA SER A 132 -1.90 10.51 -2.71
C SER A 132 -0.91 9.39 -3.01
N GLY A 133 0.17 9.28 -2.23
CA GLY A 133 1.12 8.20 -2.36
C GLY A 133 1.96 8.29 -3.64
N VAL A 134 1.68 7.40 -4.60
CA VAL A 134 2.51 7.18 -5.81
C VAL A 134 2.78 8.47 -6.58
N PRO A 135 1.78 9.30 -6.98
CA PRO A 135 2.05 10.45 -7.84
C PRO A 135 2.93 11.50 -7.17
N LEU A 136 2.75 11.73 -5.87
CA LEU A 136 3.54 12.69 -5.11
C LEU A 136 4.98 12.21 -4.95
N LEU A 137 5.17 10.92 -4.67
CA LEU A 137 6.51 10.32 -4.52
C LEU A 137 7.25 10.25 -5.86
N GLU A 138 6.58 9.88 -6.95
CA GLU A 138 7.19 9.86 -8.28
C GLU A 138 7.60 11.27 -8.71
N ARG A 139 6.74 12.27 -8.54
CA ARG A 139 7.09 13.68 -8.86
C ARG A 139 8.31 14.15 -8.06
N SER A 140 8.32 13.92 -6.75
CA SER A 140 9.45 14.33 -5.92
C SER A 140 10.73 13.57 -6.23
N ALA A 141 10.65 12.32 -6.69
CA ALA A 141 11.81 11.55 -7.13
C ALA A 141 12.29 12.03 -8.51
N ASP A 142 11.38 12.38 -9.41
CA ASP A 142 11.71 12.94 -10.73
C ASP A 142 12.37 14.31 -10.62
N GLU A 143 11.94 15.17 -9.68
CA GLU A 143 12.61 16.45 -9.40
C GLU A 143 14.05 16.26 -8.89
N ARG A 144 14.31 15.20 -8.11
CA ARG A 144 15.62 14.95 -7.51
C ARG A 144 16.57 14.18 -8.44
N TYR A 145 16.04 13.23 -9.19
CA TYR A 145 16.83 12.21 -9.90
C TYR A 145 16.47 12.12 -11.40
N GLY A 146 15.56 12.94 -11.91
CA GLY A 146 15.08 12.86 -13.29
C GLY A 146 16.14 13.05 -14.37
N ASN A 147 17.28 13.67 -14.03
CA ASN A 147 18.43 13.85 -14.93
C ASN A 147 19.50 12.74 -14.78
N ASP A 148 19.31 11.80 -13.84
CA ASP A 148 20.24 10.69 -13.62
C ASP A 148 19.90 9.52 -14.58
N PRO A 149 20.80 9.15 -15.51
CA PRO A 149 20.57 8.04 -16.44
C PRO A 149 20.25 6.71 -15.74
N ALA A 150 20.82 6.46 -14.55
CA ALA A 150 20.55 5.24 -13.79
C ALA A 150 19.11 5.23 -13.26
N TYR A 151 18.59 6.38 -12.83
CA TYR A 151 17.21 6.52 -12.37
C TYR A 151 16.21 6.34 -13.52
N ILE A 152 16.51 6.93 -14.68
CA ILE A 152 15.69 6.76 -15.89
C ILE A 152 15.63 5.28 -16.29
N ALA A 153 16.78 4.60 -16.33
CA ALA A 153 16.85 3.17 -16.64
C ALA A 153 16.08 2.32 -15.60
N TYR A 154 16.13 2.70 -14.33
CA TYR A 154 15.34 2.07 -13.27
C TYR A 154 13.82 2.25 -13.50
N LYS A 155 13.36 3.47 -13.82
CA LYS A 155 11.93 3.71 -14.12
C LYS A 155 11.44 2.95 -15.35
N GLN A 156 12.29 2.75 -16.35
CA GLN A 156 11.91 2.01 -17.56
C GLN A 156 11.76 0.50 -17.30
N ARG A 157 12.62 -0.08 -16.46
CA ARG A 157 12.62 -1.54 -16.20
C ARG A 157 11.67 -1.98 -15.10
N THR A 158 11.41 -1.11 -14.12
CA THR A 158 10.65 -1.43 -12.91
C THR A 158 9.24 -0.82 -12.98
N PRO A 159 8.15 -1.63 -12.94
CA PRO A 159 6.79 -1.12 -12.94
C PRO A 159 6.46 -0.33 -11.67
N VAL A 160 5.45 0.53 -11.75
CA VAL A 160 5.07 1.42 -10.64
C VAL A 160 4.58 0.64 -9.41
N LEU A 161 3.64 -0.28 -9.59
CA LEU A 161 2.90 -0.89 -8.48
C LEU A 161 2.95 -2.42 -8.50
N PHE A 162 2.44 -3.04 -9.56
CA PHE A 162 2.38 -4.50 -9.67
C PHE A 162 3.78 -5.09 -9.89
N PRO A 163 4.28 -5.95 -8.98
CA PRO A 163 5.62 -6.50 -9.08
C PRO A 163 5.84 -7.27 -10.38
N ARG A 164 6.94 -6.97 -11.06
CA ARG A 164 7.37 -7.76 -12.22
C ARG A 164 7.99 -9.06 -11.72
N LEU A 165 7.30 -10.18 -11.93
CA LEU A 165 7.90 -11.50 -11.74
C LEU A 165 8.99 -11.67 -12.80
N ARG A 166 10.26 -11.49 -12.41
CA ARG A 166 11.37 -11.82 -13.31
C ARG A 166 11.36 -13.34 -13.48
N SER A 167 11.22 -13.80 -14.72
CA SER A 167 11.62 -15.16 -15.06
C SER A 167 13.11 -15.27 -14.76
N ALA A 168 13.51 -16.23 -13.93
CA ALA A 168 14.91 -16.56 -13.72
C ALA A 168 15.50 -16.91 -15.10
N LYS A 169 16.48 -16.14 -15.55
CA LYS A 169 17.39 -16.57 -16.61
C LYS A 169 18.57 -17.28 -15.95
#